data_AF-A0A7V6N8Y4-F1
#
_entry.id   AF-A0A7V6N8Y4-F1
#
_cell.length_a   1.000
_cell.length_b   1.000
_cell.length_c   1.000
_cell.angle_alpha   90.00
_cell.angle_beta   90.00
_cell.angle_gamma   90.00
#
_symmetry.space_group_name_H-M   'P 1'
#
loop_
_entity.id
_entity.type
_entity.pdbx_description
1 polymer ?
#
loop_
_entity_poly.entity_id
_entity_poly.type
_entity_poly.pdbx_seq_one_letter_code
_entity_poly.pdbx_strand_id
1 'polypeptide(L)'
;MEQENRLIQDTNQVPLAPTMSIGNWIVTLILLAIPLVNIIMLIVWAASRGENPNRKNYAIASLIMWGIATVFVILLFCVIVGLLWPYLSEFQCPVRGAFF
;
A
#
# COMPACT_ATOMS: atom_id res chain seq x y z
N MET A 1 33.07 7.70 -34.31
CA MET A 1 31.73 8.05 -34.84
C MET A 1 30.83 6.83 -34.98
N GLU A 2 31.24 5.71 -35.60
CA GLU A 2 30.42 4.46 -35.60
C GLU A 2 30.06 3.89 -34.21
N GLN A 3 30.97 3.92 -33.23
CA GLN A 3 30.71 3.29 -31.92
C GLN A 3 29.65 4.04 -31.12
N GLU A 4 29.68 5.38 -31.13
CA GLU A 4 28.66 6.22 -30.47
C GLU A 4 27.27 5.99 -31.07
N ASN A 5 27.17 5.87 -32.40
CA ASN A 5 25.92 5.60 -33.09
C ASN A 5 25.37 4.17 -32.80
N ARG A 6 26.25 3.19 -32.58
CA ARG A 6 25.88 1.85 -32.11
C ARG A 6 25.35 1.84 -30.68
N LEU A 7 25.93 2.64 -29.79
CA LEU A 7 25.42 2.78 -28.42
C LEU A 7 24.04 3.45 -28.41
N ILE A 8 23.82 4.46 -29.26
CA ILE A 8 22.51 5.14 -29.40
C ILE A 8 21.43 4.17 -29.93
N GLN A 9 21.77 3.24 -30.83
CA GLN A 9 20.80 2.23 -31.31
C GLN A 9 20.38 1.25 -30.22
N ASP A 10 21.28 0.86 -29.32
CA ASP A 10 20.99 -0.07 -28.21
C ASP A 10 20.08 0.57 -27.14
N THR A 11 20.33 1.83 -26.76
CA THR A 11 19.47 2.56 -25.81
C THR A 11 18.06 2.83 -26.35
N ASN A 12 17.88 2.86 -27.67
CA ASN A 12 16.56 3.04 -28.29
C ASN A 12 15.70 1.76 -28.31
N GLN A 13 16.25 0.61 -27.92
CA GLN A 13 15.53 -0.68 -27.88
C GLN A 13 15.18 -1.13 -26.46
N VAL A 14 15.38 -0.30 -25.43
CA VAL A 14 14.92 -0.63 -24.07
C VAL A 14 13.42 -0.92 -24.16
N PRO A 15 12.95 -2.14 -23.83
CA PRO A 15 11.54 -2.47 -23.87
C PRO A 15 10.81 -1.59 -22.86
N LEU A 16 10.25 -0.49 -23.33
CA LEU A 16 9.45 0.40 -22.52
C LEU A 16 8.23 -0.41 -22.10
N ALA A 17 8.07 -0.60 -20.79
CA ALA A 17 6.86 -1.14 -20.20
C ALA A 17 5.64 -0.49 -20.87
N PRO A 18 4.67 -1.27 -21.39
CA PRO A 18 3.49 -0.70 -22.04
C PRO A 18 2.89 0.39 -21.14
N THR A 19 2.81 1.62 -21.62
CA THR A 19 2.25 2.71 -20.82
C THR A 19 0.74 2.52 -20.72
N MET A 20 0.18 2.69 -19.53
CA MET A 20 -1.27 2.61 -19.37
C MET A 20 -1.91 3.91 -19.85
N SER A 21 -2.93 3.78 -20.71
CA SER A 21 -3.80 4.90 -21.06
C SER A 21 -4.51 5.45 -19.83
N ILE A 22 -4.81 6.75 -19.86
CA ILE A 22 -5.58 7.47 -18.83
C ILE A 22 -6.92 6.78 -18.56
N GLY A 23 -7.57 6.22 -19.60
CA GLY A 23 -8.83 5.48 -19.43
C GLY A 23 -8.71 4.27 -18.50
N ASN A 24 -7.60 3.52 -18.60
CA ASN A 24 -7.36 2.37 -17.71
C ASN A 24 -7.08 2.82 -16.27
N TRP A 25 -6.42 3.97 -16.08
CA TRP A 25 -6.24 4.57 -14.77
C TRP A 25 -7.56 5.03 -14.15
N ILE A 26 -8.45 5.64 -14.94
CA ILE A 26 -9.78 6.04 -14.46
C ILE A 26 -10.57 4.81 -13.99
N VAL A 27 -10.61 3.73 -14.77
CA VAL A 27 -11.29 2.49 -14.36
C VAL A 27 -10.66 1.92 -13.09
N THR A 28 -9.33 1.94 -13.00
CA THR A 28 -8.58 1.51 -11.80
C THR A 28 -9.02 2.32 -10.59
N LEU A 29 -9.05 3.64 -10.68
CA LEU A 29 -9.44 4.56 -9.59
C LEU A 29 -10.91 4.37 -9.17
N ILE A 30 -11.81 4.11 -10.12
CA ILE A 30 -13.22 3.80 -9.81
C ILE A 30 -13.33 2.47 -9.03
N LEU A 31 -12.56 1.45 -9.41
CA LEU A 31 -12.50 0.19 -8.67
C LEU A 31 -11.90 0.37 -7.26
N LEU A 32 -10.87 1.22 -7.13
CA LEU A 32 -10.25 1.58 -5.85
C LEU A 32 -11.23 2.32 -4.91
N ALA A 33 -12.22 3.04 -5.45
CA ALA A 33 -13.23 3.73 -4.65
C ALA A 33 -14.15 2.77 -3.89
N ILE A 34 -14.29 1.52 -4.35
CA ILE A 34 -15.09 0.49 -3.68
C ILE A 34 -14.17 -0.26 -2.70
N PRO A 35 -14.34 -0.12 -1.38
CA PRO A 35 -13.35 -0.55 -0.40
C PRO A 35 -13.06 -2.06 -0.41
N LEU A 36 -14.07 -2.90 -0.59
CA LEU A 36 -13.87 -4.36 -0.66
C LEU A 36 -13.19 -4.79 -1.96
N VAL A 37 -13.58 -4.20 -3.09
CA VAL A 37 -13.03 -4.52 -4.42
C VAL A 37 -11.59 -4.06 -4.52
N ASN A 38 -11.27 -2.90 -3.93
CA ASN A 38 -9.93 -2.33 -3.86
C ASN A 38 -8.90 -3.35 -3.33
N ILE A 39 -9.13 -3.90 -2.14
CA ILE A 39 -8.21 -4.85 -1.51
C ILE A 39 -8.03 -6.11 -2.38
N ILE A 40 -9.13 -6.68 -2.88
CA ILE A 40 -9.10 -7.90 -3.70
C ILE A 40 -8.35 -7.65 -5.01
N MET A 41 -8.62 -6.54 -5.69
CA MET A 41 -7.96 -6.20 -6.94
C MET A 41 -6.47 -5.91 -6.78
N LEU A 42 -6.04 -5.28 -5.69
CA LEU A 42 -4.62 -5.09 -5.39
C LEU A 42 -3.90 -6.44 -5.24
N ILE A 43 -4.50 -7.43 -4.57
CA ILE A 43 -3.91 -8.77 -4.43
C ILE A 43 -3.84 -9.48 -5.79
N VAL A 44 -4.94 -9.44 -6.57
CA VAL A 44 -5.00 -10.05 -7.91
C VAL A 44 -3.96 -9.43 -8.85
N TRP A 45 -3.81 -8.11 -8.84
CA TRP A 45 -2.81 -7.41 -9.67
C TRP A 45 -1.37 -7.65 -9.20
N ALA A 46 -1.13 -7.76 -7.90
CA ALA A 46 0.18 -8.12 -7.37
C ALA A 46 0.60 -9.56 -7.77
N ALA A 47 -0.35 -10.49 -7.76
CA ALA A 47 -0.14 -11.89 -8.11
C ALA A 47 -0.12 -12.17 -9.62
N SER A 48 -0.64 -11.24 -10.44
CA SER A 48 -0.72 -11.45 -11.89
C SER A 48 0.67 -11.48 -12.56
N ARG A 49 0.84 -12.41 -13.51
CA ARG A 49 2.11 -12.64 -14.24
C ARG A 49 2.15 -12.06 -15.65
N GLY A 50 0.99 -11.74 -16.23
CA GLY A 50 0.86 -11.20 -17.60
C GLY A 50 0.30 -9.77 -17.67
N GLU A 51 0.20 -9.10 -16.52
CA GLU A 51 -0.41 -7.78 -16.43
C GLU A 51 0.60 -6.65 -16.69
N ASN A 52 0.10 -5.48 -17.08
CA ASN A 52 0.92 -4.29 -17.27
C ASN A 52 1.79 -4.03 -16.03
N PRO A 53 3.13 -3.95 -16.17
CA PRO A 53 4.04 -3.81 -15.03
C PRO A 53 3.78 -2.55 -14.21
N ASN A 54 3.25 -1.48 -14.82
CA ASN A 54 2.89 -0.26 -14.10
C ASN A 54 1.75 -0.50 -13.09
N ARG A 55 0.75 -1.34 -13.44
CA ARG A 55 -0.38 -1.63 -12.53
C ARG A 55 0.05 -2.56 -11.41
N LYS A 56 0.88 -3.54 -11.76
CA LYS A 56 1.44 -4.48 -10.79
C LYS A 56 2.29 -3.77 -9.75
N ASN A 57 3.17 -2.86 -10.19
CA ASN A 57 4.01 -2.09 -9.27
C ASN A 57 3.19 -1.17 -8.37
N TYR A 58 2.14 -0.54 -8.91
CA TYR A 58 1.19 0.22 -8.09
C TYR A 58 0.55 -0.67 -7.02
N ALA A 59 0.05 -1.85 -7.40
CA ALA A 59 -0.60 -2.76 -6.48
C ALA A 59 0.33 -3.24 -5.35
N ILE A 60 1.57 -3.61 -5.69
CA ILE A 60 2.59 -4.01 -4.73
C ILE A 60 2.94 -2.84 -3.80
N ALA A 61 3.16 -1.64 -4.33
CA ALA A 61 3.45 -0.45 -3.54
C ALA A 61 2.32 -0.10 -2.56
N SER A 62 1.06 -0.17 -3.00
CA SER A 62 -0.10 0.05 -2.15
C SER A 62 -0.17 -0.96 -1.00
N LEU A 63 0.06 -2.25 -1.26
CA LEU A 63 0.06 -3.27 -0.20
C LEU A 63 1.17 -3.05 0.83
N ILE A 64 2.37 -2.66 0.38
CA ILE A 64 3.48 -2.32 1.27
C ILE A 64 3.13 -1.09 2.12
N MET A 65 2.54 -0.05 1.52
CA MET A 65 2.09 1.15 2.24
C MET A 65 1.06 0.82 3.31
N TRP A 66 0.08 -0.03 3.02
CA TRP A 66 -0.89 -0.52 4.01
C TRP A 66 -0.23 -1.28 5.16
N GLY A 67 0.75 -2.14 4.85
CA GLY A 67 1.51 -2.86 5.88
C GLY A 67 2.27 -1.91 6.81
N ILE A 68 2.98 -0.93 6.25
CA ILE A 68 3.72 0.09 7.01
C ILE A 68 2.75 0.93 7.85
N ALA A 69 1.65 1.41 7.26
CA ALA A 69 0.66 2.21 7.96
C ALA A 69 0.03 1.45 9.14
N THR A 70 -0.25 0.16 8.97
CA THR A 70 -0.80 -0.70 10.03
C THR A 70 0.17 -0.80 11.21
N VAL A 71 1.46 -1.08 10.95
CA VAL A 71 2.48 -1.13 12.00
C VAL A 71 2.59 0.22 12.71
N PHE A 72 2.61 1.31 11.97
CA PHE A 72 2.71 2.66 12.51
C PHE A 72 1.51 3.01 13.40
N VAL A 73 0.29 2.69 12.98
CA VAL A 73 -0.94 2.90 13.76
C VAL A 73 -0.93 2.07 15.04
N ILE A 74 -0.50 0.81 14.99
CA ILE A 74 -0.40 -0.04 16.19
C ILE A 74 0.58 0.57 17.19
N LEU A 75 1.76 1.02 16.73
CA LEU A 75 2.75 1.65 17.61
C LEU A 75 2.19 2.91 18.26
N LEU A 76 1.56 3.80 17.47
CA LEU A 76 0.93 5.01 18.00
C LEU A 76 -0.19 4.69 18.99
N PHE A 77 -1.03 3.69 18.68
CA PHE A 77 -2.11 3.26 19.56
C PHE A 77 -1.58 2.75 20.89
N CYS A 78 -0.53 1.92 20.89
CA CYS A 78 0.10 1.42 22.12
C CYS A 78 0.67 2.56 22.98
N VAL A 79 1.30 3.57 22.36
CA VAL A 79 1.82 4.74 23.07
C VAL A 79 0.69 5.57 23.67
N ILE A 80 -0.34 5.87 22.87
CA ILE A 80 -1.49 6.68 23.32
C ILE A 80 -2.24 5.97 24.43
N VAL A 81 -2.56 4.68 24.28
CA VAL A 81 -3.24 3.90 25.32
C VAL A 81 -2.37 3.80 26.56
N GLY A 82 -1.07 3.51 26.44
CA GLY A 82 -0.17 3.42 27.60
C GLY A 82 -0.08 4.72 28.39
N LEU A 83 -0.08 5.88 27.71
CA LEU A 83 -0.06 7.20 28.36
C LEU A 83 -1.41 7.61 28.93
N LEU A 84 -2.51 7.24 28.27
CA LEU A 84 -3.87 7.59 28.70
C LEU A 84 -4.45 6.61 29.73
N TRP A 85 -3.91 5.40 29.83
CA TRP A 85 -4.39 4.34 30.73
C TRP A 85 -4.50 4.77 32.20
N PRO A 86 -3.51 5.48 32.80
CA PRO A 86 -3.63 5.95 34.18
C PRO A 86 -4.81 6.90 34.36
N TYR A 87 -5.00 7.85 33.42
CA TYR A 87 -6.08 8.83 33.49
C TYR A 87 -7.47 8.21 33.27
N LEU A 88 -7.58 7.15 32.45
CA LEU A 88 -8.82 6.41 32.26
C LEU A 88 -9.18 5.54 33.47
N SER A 89 -8.18 5.04 34.21
CA SER A 89 -8.39 4.23 35.41
C SER A 89 -9.01 5.02 36.58
N GLU A 90 -8.94 6.34 36.57
CA GLU A 90 -9.56 7.22 37.57
C GLU A 90 -11.08 7.37 37.39
N PHE A 91 -11.60 7.16 36.17
CA PHE A 91 -13.04 7.18 35.88
C PHE A 91 -13.73 5.83 36.14
N GLN A 92 -12.96 4.77 36.38
CA GLN A 92 -13.50 3.50 36.86
C GLN A 92 -13.66 3.59 38.39
N CYS A 93 -14.92 3.71 38.83
CA CYS A 93 -15.32 3.55 40.23
C CYS A 93 -14.58 2.36 40.87
N PRO A 94 -14.20 2.42 42.15
CA PRO A 94 -13.33 1.43 42.73
C PRO A 94 -14.09 0.10 42.86
N VAL A 95 -13.89 -0.83 41.92
CA VAL A 95 -13.98 -2.27 42.21
C VAL A 95 -12.70 -2.70 42.94
N ARG A 96 -12.34 -1.94 43.97
CA ARG A 96 -11.27 -2.24 44.90
C ARG A 96 -11.85 -3.21 45.93
N GLY A 97 -11.87 -4.51 45.60
CA GLY A 97 -12.29 -5.53 46.57
C GLY A 97 -12.68 -6.93 46.06
N ALA A 98 -12.48 -7.29 44.80
CA ALA A 98 -12.94 -8.60 44.31
C ALA A 98 -11.94 -9.27 43.36
N PHE A 99 -10.69 -9.42 43.77
CA PHE A 99 -9.86 -10.58 43.42
C PHE A 99 -8.82 -10.70 44.54
N PHE A 100 -8.79 -11.89 45.15
CA PHE A 100 -8.13 -12.25 46.41
C PHE A 100 -6.64 -11.93 46.46
#